data_AF-A0A6P0R5S5-F1
#
_entry.id   AF-A0A6P0R5S5-F1
#
_cell.length_a   1.000
_cell.length_b   1.000
_cell.length_c   1.000
_cell.angle_alpha   90.00
_cell.angle_beta   90.00
_cell.angle_gamma   90.00
#
_symmetry.space_group_name_H-M   'P 1'
#
loop_
_entity.id
_entity.type
_entity.pdbx_description
1 polymer ?
#
loop_
_entity_poly.entity_id
_entity_poly.type
_entity_poly.pdbx_seq_one_letter_code
_entity_poly.pdbx_strand_id
1 'polypeptide(L)'
;MSVYIKHLEAKGIYGIFDINLDFHQGVNVLFAKNGKGKTTLLHIIANLLNEDYERFAFIDFDYINLMMSDESQVELKKNRNDEEIILSLNGVEEKKIPFKGTKEYISRELLQRISIFAEAIPKMLKSDNIPNQSSEQKLATSTKQKLIIAYFPAFRSMIETWASTQAEISDEEKQQLKTHFARQIFGDFVPLLNYPSVIEIEEVSNLEIFQAFYQLNQAQKKYLGNVLPQIFNALSNAKNSKPVEEDSNSILEEIKQLSNDLKFQMPEDIRTAVESFQADEESKDAAVRILITYREALQKISDEQKTYFQNIEKYLAAVNSFLDSKKIEIILKKLPILGINFQNGMAPLPGISQALSSGERQILTMIYAASQMSEQEIVLIDEPEISLHVDWQRKLLEKISQQLGNKQIIACTHSPVVGADYEDEIIILEPQITQNS
;
A
#
# COMPACT_ATOMS: atom_id res chain seq x y z
N MET A 1 14.50 1.27 15.60
CA MET A 1 13.53 0.16 15.55
C MET A 1 12.17 0.79 15.34
N SER A 2 11.31 0.24 14.48
CA SER A 2 9.93 0.71 14.34
C SER A 2 9.15 0.42 15.62
N VAL A 3 8.18 1.28 15.93
CA VAL A 3 7.28 1.09 17.06
C VAL A 3 6.22 0.07 16.65
N TYR A 4 5.90 -0.88 17.53
CA TYR A 4 4.88 -1.90 17.29
C TYR A 4 4.02 -2.11 18.54
N ILE A 5 2.83 -2.68 18.39
CA ILE A 5 1.98 -3.07 19.52
C ILE A 5 2.68 -4.22 20.23
N LYS A 6 2.96 -4.05 21.52
CA LYS A 6 3.62 -5.06 22.34
C LYS A 6 2.59 -5.89 23.13
N HIS A 7 1.53 -5.24 23.62
CA HIS A 7 0.57 -5.88 24.50
C HIS A 7 -0.81 -5.21 24.42
N LEU A 8 -1.87 -6.01 24.58
CA LEU A 8 -3.23 -5.54 24.77
C LEU A 8 -3.92 -6.33 25.88
N GLU A 9 -4.45 -5.60 26.86
CA GLU A 9 -5.34 -6.11 27.89
C GLU A 9 -6.72 -5.45 27.74
N ALA A 10 -7.78 -6.23 27.70
CA ALA A 10 -9.16 -5.74 27.59
C ALA A 10 -10.08 -6.60 28.47
N LYS A 11 -10.75 -5.99 29.45
CA LYS A 11 -11.60 -6.68 30.44
C LYS A 11 -13.05 -6.28 30.33
N GLY A 12 -13.93 -7.24 30.60
CA GLY A 12 -15.37 -7.05 30.63
C GLY A 12 -15.96 -6.75 29.25
N ILE A 13 -15.32 -7.18 28.15
CA ILE A 13 -15.81 -6.93 26.80
C ILE A 13 -17.18 -7.60 26.62
N TYR A 14 -18.18 -6.78 26.32
CA TYR A 14 -19.61 -7.12 26.33
C TYR A 14 -20.11 -7.75 27.64
N GLY A 15 -19.37 -7.59 28.74
CA GLY A 15 -19.60 -8.25 30.03
C GLY A 15 -19.38 -9.77 30.02
N ILE A 16 -18.69 -10.30 29.00
CA ILE A 16 -18.56 -11.74 28.78
C ILE A 16 -17.09 -12.17 28.71
N PHE A 17 -16.22 -11.36 28.11
CA PHE A 17 -14.86 -11.80 27.78
C PHE A 17 -13.77 -10.85 28.28
N ASP A 18 -12.69 -11.45 28.79
CA ASP A 18 -11.41 -10.81 29.05
C ASP A 18 -10.38 -11.31 28.03
N ILE A 19 -9.61 -10.38 27.47
CA ILE A 19 -8.57 -10.61 26.48
C ILE A 19 -7.26 -10.08 27.05
N ASN A 20 -6.21 -10.90 26.98
CA ASN A 20 -4.87 -10.52 27.41
C ASN A 20 -3.86 -11.17 26.46
N LEU A 21 -3.21 -10.35 25.62
CA LEU A 21 -2.38 -10.83 24.51
C LEU A 21 -1.09 -10.03 24.38
N ASP A 22 0.00 -10.76 24.19
CA ASP A 22 1.29 -10.22 23.76
C ASP A 22 1.43 -10.36 22.24
N PHE A 23 2.08 -9.38 21.62
CA PHE A 23 2.35 -9.33 20.19
C PHE A 23 3.85 -9.18 19.97
N HIS A 24 4.30 -9.53 18.76
CA HIS A 24 5.70 -9.46 18.36
C HIS A 24 5.86 -8.52 17.17
N GLN A 25 7.09 -8.07 16.92
CA GLN A 25 7.41 -7.32 15.72
C GLN A 25 7.24 -8.23 14.48
N GLY A 26 6.76 -7.69 13.37
CA GLY A 26 6.49 -8.47 12.15
C GLY A 26 5.07 -9.00 12.12
N VAL A 27 4.88 -10.27 11.77
CA VAL A 27 3.56 -10.86 11.53
C VAL A 27 3.05 -11.57 12.79
N ASN A 28 1.75 -11.37 13.07
CA ASN A 28 1.04 -11.98 14.18
C ASN A 28 -0.27 -12.56 13.64
N VAL A 29 -0.48 -13.87 13.79
CA VAL A 29 -1.65 -14.57 13.26
C VAL A 29 -2.55 -14.99 14.41
N LEU A 30 -3.64 -14.26 14.61
CA LEU A 30 -4.64 -14.53 15.63
C LEU A 30 -5.60 -15.62 15.15
N PHE A 31 -5.44 -16.84 15.66
CA PHE A 31 -6.31 -17.96 15.35
C PHE A 31 -7.41 -18.12 16.39
N ALA A 32 -8.68 -18.12 15.98
CA ALA A 32 -9.81 -18.37 16.86
C ALA A 32 -11.03 -18.92 16.11
N LYS A 33 -11.82 -19.76 16.80
CA LYS A 33 -13.16 -20.17 16.32
C LYS A 33 -14.11 -18.98 16.21
N ASN A 34 -15.18 -19.14 15.43
CA ASN A 34 -16.21 -18.11 15.27
C ASN A 34 -16.85 -17.74 16.62
N GLY A 35 -17.14 -16.44 16.80
CA GLY A 35 -17.74 -15.93 18.03
C GLY A 35 -16.78 -15.72 19.20
N LYS A 36 -15.46 -15.80 18.98
CA LYS A 36 -14.42 -15.56 20.02
C LYS A 36 -13.86 -14.14 20.05
N GLY A 37 -14.55 -13.17 19.43
CA GLY A 37 -14.19 -11.75 19.54
C GLY A 37 -13.06 -11.26 18.61
N LYS A 38 -12.64 -12.03 17.60
CA LYS A 38 -11.58 -11.65 16.61
C LYS A 38 -11.80 -10.26 16.00
N THR A 39 -12.97 -10.03 15.39
CA THR A 39 -13.30 -8.75 14.77
C THR A 39 -13.39 -7.62 15.80
N THR A 40 -13.95 -7.89 16.99
CA THR A 40 -14.00 -6.92 18.09
C THR A 40 -12.61 -6.50 18.55
N LEU A 41 -11.69 -7.47 18.69
CA LEU A 41 -10.30 -7.24 19.05
C LEU A 41 -9.61 -6.32 18.04
N LEU A 42 -9.73 -6.62 16.75
CA LEU A 42 -9.19 -5.76 15.69
C LEU A 42 -9.83 -4.37 15.70
N HIS A 43 -11.14 -4.28 15.95
CA HIS A 43 -11.82 -2.99 16.06
C HIS A 43 -11.34 -2.17 17.26
N ILE A 44 -11.07 -2.80 18.41
CA ILE A 44 -10.47 -2.14 19.59
C ILE A 44 -9.12 -1.55 19.20
N ILE A 45 -8.22 -2.37 18.65
CA ILE A 45 -6.87 -1.93 18.26
C ILE A 45 -6.96 -0.77 17.25
N ALA A 46 -7.76 -0.95 16.19
CA ALA A 46 -7.92 0.05 15.15
C ALA A 46 -8.48 1.37 15.67
N ASN A 47 -9.50 1.35 16.53
CA ASN A 47 -10.11 2.57 17.06
C ASN A 47 -9.19 3.30 18.05
N LEU A 48 -8.45 2.58 18.90
CA LEU A 48 -7.48 3.20 19.82
C LEU A 48 -6.42 3.97 19.04
N LEU A 49 -5.83 3.33 18.05
CA LEU A 49 -4.70 3.89 17.33
C LEU A 49 -5.09 4.88 16.22
N ASN A 50 -6.33 4.82 15.72
CA ASN A 50 -6.90 5.90 14.89
C ASN A 50 -7.38 7.10 15.73
N GLU A 51 -7.26 7.04 17.06
CA GLU A 51 -7.75 8.03 18.01
C GLU A 51 -9.28 8.27 17.93
N ASP A 52 -10.06 7.29 17.45
CA ASP A 52 -11.53 7.36 17.36
C ASP A 52 -12.15 6.82 18.67
N TYR A 53 -11.75 7.44 19.79
CA TYR A 53 -12.12 7.00 21.14
C TYR A 53 -13.63 7.09 21.41
N GLU A 54 -14.34 7.98 20.72
CA GLU A 54 -15.79 8.10 20.79
C GLU A 54 -16.50 6.80 20.39
N ARG A 55 -15.87 5.93 19.58
CA ARG A 55 -16.46 4.62 19.22
C ARG A 55 -16.65 3.72 20.42
N PHE A 56 -15.84 3.86 21.47
CA PHE A 56 -15.93 3.00 22.65
C PHE A 56 -17.24 3.22 23.43
N ALA A 57 -17.97 4.33 23.18
CA ALA A 57 -19.32 4.52 23.70
C ALA A 57 -20.35 3.50 23.19
N PHE A 58 -20.06 2.79 22.08
CA PHE A 58 -20.97 1.83 21.45
C PHE A 58 -20.76 0.37 21.90
N ILE A 59 -19.77 0.10 22.73
CA ILE A 59 -19.50 -1.23 23.29
C ILE A 59 -19.52 -1.22 24.82
N ASP A 60 -19.72 -2.38 25.43
CA ASP A 60 -19.55 -2.54 26.87
C ASP A 60 -18.18 -3.12 27.19
N PHE A 61 -17.52 -2.55 28.19
CA PHE A 61 -16.19 -2.92 28.66
C PHE A 61 -15.98 -2.31 30.04
N ASP A 62 -15.04 -2.85 30.81
CA ASP A 62 -14.63 -2.25 32.08
C ASP A 62 -13.28 -1.55 31.95
N TYR A 63 -12.35 -2.19 31.24
CA TYR A 63 -10.97 -1.75 31.11
C TYR A 63 -10.37 -2.12 29.76
N ILE A 64 -9.62 -1.21 29.12
CA ILE A 64 -8.81 -1.52 27.93
C ILE A 64 -7.46 -0.82 28.08
N ASN A 65 -6.39 -1.53 27.76
CA ASN A 65 -5.04 -1.03 27.81
C ASN A 65 -4.21 -1.57 26.66
N LEU A 66 -3.68 -0.68 25.82
CA LEU A 66 -2.78 -0.99 24.72
C LEU A 66 -1.40 -0.42 25.01
N MET A 67 -0.37 -1.25 24.95
CA MET A 67 1.02 -0.88 25.18
C MET A 67 1.86 -1.12 23.93
N MET A 68 2.68 -0.13 23.59
CA MET A 68 3.59 -0.14 22.45
C MET A 68 5.01 -0.55 22.89
N SER A 69 5.86 -0.86 21.91
CA SER A 69 7.24 -1.31 22.13
C SER A 69 8.18 -0.23 22.66
N ASP A 70 7.81 1.05 22.51
CA ASP A 70 8.53 2.20 23.07
C ASP A 70 8.02 2.59 24.47
N GLU A 71 7.24 1.70 25.09
CA GLU A 71 6.61 1.85 26.41
C GLU A 71 5.50 2.92 26.44
N SER A 72 5.09 3.48 25.29
CA SER A 72 3.89 4.29 25.22
C SER A 72 2.64 3.44 25.44
N GLN A 73 1.62 4.03 26.07
CA GLN A 73 0.44 3.31 26.55
C GLN A 73 -0.83 4.15 26.40
N VAL A 74 -1.90 3.51 25.96
CA VAL A 74 -3.26 4.06 25.86
C VAL A 74 -4.19 3.25 26.74
N GLU A 75 -4.84 3.90 27.70
CA GLU A 75 -5.73 3.28 28.68
C GLU A 75 -7.13 3.88 28.61
N LEU A 76 -8.16 3.03 28.56
CA LEU A 76 -9.57 3.40 28.68
C LEU A 76 -10.20 2.70 29.88
N LYS A 77 -10.83 3.48 30.76
CA LYS A 77 -11.61 2.98 31.90
C LYS A 77 -13.06 3.44 31.78
N LYS A 78 -14.01 2.52 31.80
CA LYS A 78 -15.43 2.86 31.72
C LYS A 78 -15.99 3.10 33.13
N ASN A 79 -16.35 4.34 33.42
CA ASN A 79 -17.01 4.72 34.67
C ASN A 79 -18.54 4.70 34.47
N ARG A 80 -19.18 3.66 34.99
CA ARG A 80 -20.63 3.47 34.86
C ARG A 80 -21.44 4.45 35.73
N ASN A 81 -20.86 5.01 36.80
CA ASN A 81 -21.56 5.93 37.69
C ASN A 81 -21.72 7.31 37.05
N ASP A 82 -20.65 7.81 36.45
CA ASP A 82 -20.64 9.13 35.80
C ASP A 82 -21.02 9.06 34.31
N GLU A 83 -21.27 7.85 33.79
CA GLU A 83 -21.59 7.58 32.38
C GLU A 83 -20.52 8.11 31.40
N GLU A 84 -19.25 7.98 31.80
CA GLU A 84 -18.09 8.50 31.09
C GLU A 84 -17.02 7.40 30.88
N ILE A 85 -16.26 7.54 29.80
CA ILE A 85 -15.02 6.79 29.55
C ILE A 85 -13.86 7.73 29.84
N ILE A 86 -12.96 7.29 30.72
CA ILE A 86 -11.75 8.02 31.08
C ILE A 86 -10.63 7.52 30.17
N LEU A 87 -10.08 8.42 29.33
CA LEU A 87 -8.90 8.19 28.51
C LEU A 87 -7.66 8.67 29.25
N SER A 88 -6.68 7.78 29.41
CA SER A 88 -5.36 8.11 29.91
C SER A 88 -4.27 7.74 28.92
N LEU A 89 -3.32 8.64 28.69
CA LEU A 89 -2.14 8.40 27.86
C LEU A 89 -0.92 8.38 28.78
N ASN A 90 -0.13 7.30 28.74
CA ASN A 90 1.07 7.13 29.57
C ASN A 90 0.82 7.40 31.07
N GLY A 91 -0.37 7.00 31.57
CA GLY A 91 -0.78 7.18 32.96
C GLY A 91 -1.31 8.57 33.32
N VAL A 92 -1.42 9.49 32.37
CA VAL A 92 -2.00 10.83 32.55
C VAL A 92 -3.41 10.85 31.99
N GLU A 93 -4.39 11.27 32.79
CA GLU A 93 -5.78 11.45 32.32
C GLU A 93 -5.84 12.63 31.33
N GLU A 94 -6.29 12.36 30.11
CA GLU A 94 -6.32 13.34 29.00
C GLU A 94 -7.73 13.82 28.70
N LYS A 95 -8.71 12.91 28.68
CA LYS A 95 -10.07 13.22 28.23
C LYS A 95 -11.11 12.34 28.92
N LYS A 96 -12.27 12.93 29.19
CA LYS A 96 -13.49 12.20 29.55
C LYS A 96 -14.45 12.22 28.38
N ILE A 97 -14.98 11.05 28.03
CA ILE A 97 -15.86 10.86 26.88
C ILE A 97 -17.20 10.40 27.43
N PRO A 98 -18.25 11.24 27.41
CA PRO A 98 -19.57 10.79 27.83
C PRO A 98 -20.06 9.70 26.86
N PHE A 99 -20.81 8.71 27.35
CA PHE A 99 -21.49 7.74 26.48
C PHE A 99 -23.02 7.85 26.52
N LYS A 100 -23.58 8.66 27.43
CA LYS A 100 -24.99 9.05 27.42
C LYS A 100 -25.25 10.16 26.40
N GLY A 101 -26.20 9.99 25.49
CA GLY A 101 -26.52 11.00 24.46
C GLY A 101 -25.52 11.06 23.29
N THR A 102 -24.36 10.42 23.43
CA THR A 102 -23.28 10.37 22.44
C THR A 102 -23.69 9.62 21.18
N LYS A 103 -24.55 8.59 21.31
CA LYS A 103 -25.12 7.88 20.17
C LYS A 103 -25.95 8.83 19.30
N GLU A 104 -26.82 9.62 19.93
CA GLU A 104 -27.66 10.61 19.26
C GLU A 104 -26.83 11.77 18.68
N TYR A 105 -25.79 12.23 19.40
CA TYR A 105 -24.89 13.27 18.94
C TYR A 105 -24.12 12.87 17.69
N ILE A 106 -23.43 11.72 17.72
CA ILE A 106 -22.65 11.20 16.60
C ILE A 106 -23.56 10.93 15.40
N SER A 107 -24.73 10.34 15.62
CA SER A 107 -25.71 10.11 14.56
C SER A 107 -26.14 11.43 13.90
N ARG A 108 -26.40 12.49 14.68
CA ARG A 108 -26.79 13.81 14.17
C ARG A 108 -25.65 14.51 13.43
N GLU A 109 -24.44 14.49 13.97
CA GLU A 109 -23.27 15.11 13.33
C GLU A 109 -22.96 14.44 11.99
N LEU A 110 -22.99 13.11 11.93
CA LEU A 110 -22.81 12.38 10.67
C LEU A 110 -23.93 12.67 9.68
N LEU A 111 -25.20 12.64 10.11
CA LEU A 111 -26.33 12.95 9.24
C LEU A 111 -26.22 14.37 8.68
N GLN A 112 -25.77 15.34 9.48
CA GLN A 112 -25.54 16.71 9.00
C GLN A 112 -24.44 16.77 7.95
N ARG A 113 -23.28 16.12 8.21
CA ARG A 113 -22.19 16.06 7.22
C ARG A 113 -22.68 15.44 5.91
N ILE A 114 -23.38 14.30 5.98
CA ILE A 114 -23.89 13.61 4.79
C ILE A 114 -24.99 14.40 4.09
N SER A 115 -25.84 15.10 4.82
CA SER A 115 -26.90 15.94 4.23
C SER A 115 -26.29 17.09 3.42
N ILE A 116 -25.19 17.68 3.90
CA ILE A 116 -24.42 18.69 3.15
C ILE A 116 -23.90 18.09 1.83
N PHE A 117 -23.34 16.87 1.86
CA PHE A 117 -22.86 16.19 0.66
C PHE A 117 -24.00 15.73 -0.27
N ALA A 118 -25.07 15.17 0.28
CA ALA A 118 -26.23 14.67 -0.45
C ALA A 118 -27.07 15.78 -1.09
N GLU A 119 -27.09 16.99 -0.52
CA GLU A 119 -27.71 18.18 -1.13
C GLU A 119 -26.85 18.80 -2.25
N ALA A 120 -25.54 18.52 -2.30
CA ALA A 120 -24.64 18.98 -3.36
C ALA A 120 -24.79 18.16 -4.65
N ILE A 121 -25.09 16.86 -4.55
CA ILE A 121 -25.19 15.92 -5.69
C ILE A 121 -26.30 16.31 -6.70
N PRO A 122 -27.53 16.70 -6.29
CA PRO A 122 -28.59 17.07 -7.25
C PRO A 122 -28.39 18.45 -7.89
N LYS A 123 -27.64 19.36 -7.26
CA LYS A 123 -27.50 20.76 -7.71
C LYS A 123 -26.41 20.93 -8.77
N MET A 124 -25.34 20.13 -8.75
CA MET A 124 -24.28 20.23 -9.78
C MET A 124 -24.65 19.61 -11.13
N LEU A 125 -25.67 18.74 -11.18
CA LEU A 125 -26.14 18.12 -12.43
C LEU A 125 -27.20 18.94 -13.19
N LYS A 126 -27.56 20.15 -12.73
CA LYS A 126 -28.65 20.95 -13.33
C LYS A 126 -28.40 22.44 -13.54
N SER A 127 -27.17 22.95 -13.47
CA SER A 127 -26.93 24.35 -13.87
C SER A 127 -25.63 24.55 -14.63
N ASP A 128 -25.76 24.73 -15.95
CA ASP A 128 -24.92 25.66 -16.71
C ASP A 128 -25.13 27.06 -16.14
N ASN A 129 -24.41 27.37 -15.06
CA ASN A 129 -24.06 28.73 -14.66
C ASN A 129 -23.11 28.64 -13.48
N ILE A 130 -21.88 29.07 -13.69
CA ILE A 130 -20.89 29.33 -12.66
C ILE A 130 -21.34 30.56 -11.86
N PRO A 131 -21.38 30.50 -10.52
CA PRO A 131 -21.11 31.68 -9.72
C PRO A 131 -19.84 31.49 -8.90
N ASN A 132 -19.04 32.55 -8.92
CA ASN A 132 -17.74 32.71 -8.27
C ASN A 132 -17.75 32.42 -6.76
N GLN A 133 -16.63 31.83 -6.33
CA GLN A 133 -15.89 32.03 -5.09
C GLN A 133 -16.60 32.77 -3.95
N SER A 134 -16.73 32.10 -2.80
CA SER A 134 -16.13 32.51 -1.52
C SER A 134 -16.72 31.72 -0.35
N SER A 135 -16.17 30.55 -0.04
CA SER A 135 -16.27 29.90 1.29
C SER A 135 -15.23 28.78 1.47
N GLU A 136 -14.04 28.91 0.88
CA GLU A 136 -12.92 27.99 1.14
C GLU A 136 -11.82 28.73 1.91
N GLN A 137 -12.14 29.17 3.12
CA GLN A 137 -11.11 29.48 4.11
C GLN A 137 -11.65 29.09 5.48
N LYS A 138 -11.40 27.83 5.86
CA LYS A 138 -11.05 27.35 7.21
C LYS A 138 -11.36 25.85 7.34
N LEU A 139 -10.49 25.00 6.81
CA LEU A 139 -10.20 23.71 7.46
C LEU A 139 -8.85 23.12 7.00
N ALA A 140 -7.84 23.97 6.83
CA ALA A 140 -6.45 23.55 6.67
C ALA A 140 -5.65 24.04 7.88
N THR A 141 -5.92 23.45 9.05
CA THR A 141 -5.05 23.58 10.22
C THR A 141 -5.17 22.32 11.07
N SER A 142 -4.29 21.36 10.83
CA SER A 142 -3.54 20.67 11.89
C SER A 142 -2.52 19.73 11.26
N THR A 143 -1.29 20.22 11.24
CA THR A 143 -0.07 19.43 11.30
C THR A 143 -0.11 18.49 12.50
N LYS A 144 -0.02 17.17 12.26
CA LYS A 144 0.64 16.21 13.15
C LYS A 144 0.73 14.85 12.45
N GLN A 145 1.94 14.30 12.38
CA GLN A 145 2.22 12.94 11.90
C GLN A 145 1.24 11.97 12.56
N LYS A 146 0.34 11.43 11.74
CA LYS A 146 -0.69 10.48 12.14
C LYS A 146 -0.06 9.10 11.94
N LEU A 147 0.07 8.29 12.98
CA LEU A 147 0.33 6.87 12.79
C LEU A 147 -0.91 6.30 12.09
N ILE A 148 -0.80 6.01 10.79
CA ILE A 148 -1.94 5.55 10.00
C ILE A 148 -1.98 4.02 10.13
N ILE A 149 -3.11 3.44 10.51
CA ILE A 149 -3.29 1.97 10.51
C ILE A 149 -4.22 1.58 9.41
N ALA A 150 -3.82 0.69 8.51
CA ALA A 150 -4.78 0.10 7.60
C ALA A 150 -5.59 -1.00 8.29
N TYR A 151 -6.91 -0.86 8.33
CA TYR A 151 -7.81 -1.95 8.71
C TYR A 151 -8.52 -2.52 7.48
N PHE A 152 -8.27 -3.80 7.19
CA PHE A 152 -8.91 -4.57 6.13
C PHE A 152 -10.02 -5.44 6.72
N PRO A 153 -11.30 -5.06 6.59
CA PRO A 153 -12.41 -5.81 7.17
C PRO A 153 -12.73 -7.08 6.38
N ALA A 154 -13.31 -8.08 7.06
CA ALA A 154 -13.81 -9.30 6.44
C ALA A 154 -14.88 -9.03 5.36
N PHE A 155 -15.62 -7.92 5.48
CA PHE A 155 -16.68 -7.49 4.55
C PHE A 155 -16.18 -6.57 3.42
N ARG A 156 -14.86 -6.50 3.17
CA ARG A 156 -14.22 -5.65 2.14
C ARG A 156 -14.86 -5.73 0.75
N SER A 157 -15.19 -6.94 0.26
CA SER A 157 -15.82 -7.12 -1.06
C SER A 157 -17.16 -6.40 -1.18
N MET A 158 -17.93 -6.34 -0.09
CA MET A 158 -19.22 -5.64 -0.05
C MET A 158 -19.01 -4.12 -0.17
N ILE A 159 -18.03 -3.59 0.55
CA ILE A 159 -17.69 -2.16 0.53
C ILE A 159 -17.18 -1.75 -0.86
N GLU A 160 -16.32 -2.56 -1.46
CA GLU A 160 -15.79 -2.31 -2.81
C GLU A 160 -16.90 -2.35 -3.86
N THR A 161 -17.79 -3.34 -3.78
CA THR A 161 -18.94 -3.46 -4.67
C THR A 161 -19.84 -2.24 -4.54
N TRP A 162 -20.17 -1.84 -3.30
CA TRP A 162 -20.97 -0.65 -3.05
C TRP A 162 -20.28 0.63 -3.56
N ALA A 163 -18.99 0.81 -3.32
CA ALA A 163 -18.25 1.98 -3.81
C ALA A 163 -18.22 2.05 -5.34
N SER A 164 -18.17 0.89 -6.02
CA SER A 164 -18.20 0.83 -7.49
C SER A 164 -19.53 1.25 -8.12
N THR A 165 -20.66 1.18 -7.38
CA THR A 165 -21.95 1.66 -7.89
C THR A 165 -22.11 3.18 -7.79
N GLN A 166 -21.25 3.86 -7.03
CA GLN A 166 -21.27 5.31 -6.84
C GLN A 166 -20.43 6.04 -7.91
N ALA A 167 -20.70 5.79 -9.18
CA ALA A 167 -19.86 6.24 -10.30
C ALA A 167 -19.73 7.77 -10.42
N GLU A 168 -20.68 8.54 -9.87
CA GLU A 168 -20.74 10.01 -9.95
C GLU A 168 -20.00 10.74 -8.82
N ILE A 169 -19.48 10.00 -7.83
CA ILE A 169 -18.80 10.55 -6.65
C ILE A 169 -17.28 10.46 -6.84
N SER A 170 -16.54 11.47 -6.41
CA SER A 170 -15.06 11.43 -6.45
C SER A 170 -14.52 10.33 -5.53
N ASP A 171 -13.33 9.82 -5.83
CA ASP A 171 -12.77 8.71 -5.04
C ASP A 171 -12.41 9.11 -3.60
N GLU A 172 -11.98 10.37 -3.39
CA GLU A 172 -11.79 10.94 -2.04
C GLU A 172 -13.09 10.92 -1.22
N GLU A 173 -14.22 11.31 -1.83
CA GLU A 173 -15.54 11.28 -1.19
C GLU A 173 -16.03 9.85 -0.95
N LYS A 174 -15.79 8.93 -1.89
CA LYS A 174 -16.12 7.50 -1.69
C LYS A 174 -15.43 6.95 -0.46
N GLN A 175 -14.17 7.31 -0.19
CA GLN A 175 -13.45 6.81 0.98
C GLN A 175 -14.07 7.24 2.30
N GLN A 176 -14.55 8.48 2.40
CA GLN A 176 -15.27 8.95 3.59
C GLN A 176 -16.60 8.21 3.76
N LEU A 177 -17.29 7.94 2.64
CA LEU A 177 -18.55 7.22 2.66
C LEU A 177 -18.41 5.72 2.96
N LYS A 178 -17.29 5.07 2.59
CA LYS A 178 -17.02 3.64 2.92
C LYS A 178 -17.20 3.37 4.41
N THR A 179 -16.56 4.20 5.25
CA THR A 179 -16.63 4.06 6.71
C THR A 179 -18.04 4.30 7.21
N HIS A 180 -18.72 5.32 6.69
CA HIS A 180 -20.10 5.61 7.07
C HIS A 180 -21.04 4.45 6.74
N PHE A 181 -21.00 3.99 5.49
CA PHE A 181 -21.79 2.86 5.03
C PHE A 181 -21.50 1.60 5.85
N ALA A 182 -20.23 1.30 6.12
CA ALA A 182 -19.85 0.18 6.97
C ALA A 182 -20.44 0.28 8.39
N ARG A 183 -20.44 1.47 9.00
CA ARG A 183 -21.04 1.70 10.33
C ARG A 183 -22.56 1.53 10.31
N GLN A 184 -23.25 1.94 9.25
CA GLN A 184 -24.70 1.75 9.12
C GLN A 184 -25.08 0.26 9.07
N ILE A 185 -24.27 -0.56 8.43
CA ILE A 185 -24.57 -1.98 8.22
C ILE A 185 -24.04 -2.86 9.36
N PHE A 186 -22.82 -2.61 9.84
CA PHE A 186 -22.11 -3.46 10.79
C PHE A 186 -21.99 -2.85 12.20
N GLY A 187 -22.56 -1.66 12.41
CA GLY A 187 -22.63 -0.99 13.71
C GLY A 187 -21.57 0.10 13.91
N ASP A 188 -21.86 1.03 14.81
CA ASP A 188 -21.07 2.24 15.03
C ASP A 188 -19.65 2.01 15.57
N PHE A 189 -19.36 0.82 16.09
CA PHE A 189 -18.02 0.46 16.59
C PHE A 189 -17.03 0.12 15.46
N VAL A 190 -17.49 0.05 14.21
CA VAL A 190 -16.61 -0.19 13.05
C VAL A 190 -15.56 0.93 12.96
N PRO A 191 -14.27 0.57 12.85
CA PRO A 191 -13.19 1.55 12.70
C PRO A 191 -13.25 2.33 11.41
N LEU A 192 -12.44 3.38 11.36
CA LEU A 192 -12.15 4.08 10.11
C LEU A 192 -11.58 3.08 9.07
N LEU A 193 -12.21 3.03 7.89
CA LEU A 193 -11.74 2.22 6.77
C LEU A 193 -10.82 3.07 5.88
N ASN A 194 -9.52 2.85 6.01
CA ASN A 194 -8.46 3.63 5.36
C ASN A 194 -7.48 2.75 4.55
N TYR A 195 -7.99 1.65 4.00
CA TYR A 195 -7.28 0.87 2.97
C TYR A 195 -7.58 1.44 1.58
N PRO A 196 -6.59 1.42 0.66
CA PRO A 196 -6.75 2.03 -0.64
C PRO A 196 -7.64 1.17 -1.56
N SER A 197 -8.41 1.82 -2.43
CA SER A 197 -9.13 1.12 -3.50
C SER A 197 -8.18 0.74 -4.65
N VAL A 198 -8.63 -0.20 -5.50
CA VAL A 198 -7.88 -0.59 -6.71
C VAL A 198 -7.64 0.60 -7.65
N ILE A 199 -8.59 1.53 -7.72
CA ILE A 199 -8.47 2.74 -8.55
C ILE A 199 -7.40 3.66 -7.97
N GLU A 200 -7.44 3.92 -6.66
CA GLU A 200 -6.41 4.72 -5.97
C GLU A 200 -5.01 4.10 -6.14
N ILE A 201 -4.90 2.77 -6.02
CA ILE A 201 -3.64 2.05 -6.27
C ILE A 201 -3.19 2.23 -7.71
N GLU A 202 -4.09 2.10 -8.67
CA GLU A 202 -3.80 2.27 -10.10
C GLU A 202 -3.30 3.71 -10.39
N GLU A 203 -3.96 4.73 -9.85
CA GLU A 203 -3.59 6.12 -10.00
C GLU A 203 -2.23 6.44 -9.37
N VAL A 204 -2.01 6.06 -8.11
CA VAL A 204 -0.74 6.28 -7.42
C VAL A 204 0.39 5.54 -8.12
N SER A 205 0.18 4.27 -8.50
CA SER A 205 1.18 3.49 -9.23
C SER A 205 1.51 4.11 -10.59
N ASN A 206 0.51 4.62 -11.32
CA ASN A 206 0.73 5.30 -12.60
C ASN A 206 1.55 6.58 -12.42
N LEU A 207 1.32 7.34 -11.35
CA LEU A 207 2.12 8.52 -11.01
C LEU A 207 3.58 8.14 -10.69
N GLU A 208 3.79 7.10 -9.89
CA GLU A 208 5.14 6.57 -9.58
C GLU A 208 5.88 6.14 -10.84
N ILE A 209 5.21 5.37 -11.71
CA ILE A 209 5.76 4.92 -13.00
C ILE A 209 6.14 6.11 -13.87
N PHE A 210 5.27 7.13 -13.94
CA PHE A 210 5.54 8.34 -14.71
C PHE A 210 6.78 9.08 -14.18
N GLN A 211 6.91 9.23 -12.85
CA GLN A 211 8.06 9.87 -12.22
C GLN A 211 9.36 9.10 -12.48
N ALA A 212 9.33 7.77 -12.29
CA ALA A 212 10.47 6.90 -12.57
C ALA A 212 10.91 6.99 -14.04
N PHE A 213 9.94 7.01 -14.96
CA PHE A 213 10.21 7.18 -16.39
C PHE A 213 10.80 8.55 -16.72
N TYR A 214 10.30 9.61 -16.09
CA TYR A 214 10.86 10.95 -16.24
C TYR A 214 12.32 11.01 -15.77
N GLN A 215 12.62 10.46 -14.58
CA GLN A 215 13.97 10.40 -14.03
C GLN A 215 14.91 9.60 -14.94
N LEU A 216 14.46 8.45 -15.44
CA LEU A 216 15.22 7.64 -16.39
C LEU A 216 15.55 8.39 -17.68
N ASN A 217 14.60 9.14 -18.23
CA ASN A 217 14.85 9.95 -19.44
C ASN A 217 15.90 11.05 -19.17
N GLN A 218 15.90 11.66 -17.98
CA GLN A 218 16.93 12.64 -17.60
C GLN A 218 18.30 11.99 -17.46
N ALA A 219 18.35 10.79 -16.86
CA ALA A 219 19.56 9.98 -16.76
C ALA A 219 20.15 9.65 -18.14
N GLN A 220 19.31 9.15 -19.05
CA GLN A 220 19.70 8.82 -20.42
C GLN A 220 20.30 10.03 -21.13
N LYS A 221 19.62 11.19 -21.07
CA LYS A 221 20.12 12.44 -21.66
C LYS A 221 21.47 12.85 -21.06
N LYS A 222 21.62 12.74 -19.74
CA LYS A 222 22.86 13.08 -19.03
C LYS A 222 24.02 12.15 -19.43
N TYR A 223 23.83 10.83 -19.36
CA TYR A 223 24.92 9.87 -19.61
C TYR A 223 25.27 9.76 -21.09
N LEU A 224 24.28 9.66 -21.99
CA LEU A 224 24.54 9.61 -23.43
C LEU A 224 25.07 10.95 -23.95
N GLY A 225 24.60 12.07 -23.41
CA GLY A 225 25.15 13.39 -23.74
C GLY A 225 26.64 13.55 -23.40
N ASN A 226 27.11 12.86 -22.35
CA ASN A 226 28.52 12.86 -21.97
C ASN A 226 29.41 11.95 -22.83
N VAL A 227 28.83 10.99 -23.56
CA VAL A 227 29.57 10.13 -24.48
C VAL A 227 30.18 10.95 -25.63
N LEU A 228 29.44 11.95 -26.16
CA LEU A 228 29.90 12.78 -27.29
C LEU A 228 31.27 13.45 -27.03
N PRO A 229 31.47 14.23 -25.94
CA PRO A 229 32.78 14.79 -25.61
C PRO A 229 33.88 13.72 -25.44
N GLN A 230 33.53 12.56 -24.89
CA GLN A 230 34.47 11.46 -24.69
C GLN A 230 34.89 10.79 -26.01
N ILE A 231 33.99 10.69 -26.99
CA ILE A 231 34.31 10.27 -28.36
C ILE A 231 35.32 11.23 -28.98
N PHE A 232 35.08 12.55 -28.92
CA PHE A 232 36.03 13.53 -29.46
C PHE A 232 37.42 13.42 -28.80
N ASN A 233 37.47 13.20 -27.48
CA ASN A 233 38.73 12.98 -26.77
C ASN A 233 39.42 11.67 -27.16
N ALA A 234 38.67 10.59 -27.37
CA ALA A 234 39.21 9.29 -27.79
C ALA A 234 39.82 9.37 -29.20
N LEU A 235 39.13 10.05 -30.13
CA LEU A 235 39.62 10.29 -31.49
C LEU A 235 40.85 11.21 -31.49
N SER A 236 40.85 12.28 -30.69
CA SER A 236 41.97 13.25 -30.64
C SER A 236 43.25 12.66 -30.06
N ASN A 237 43.14 11.70 -29.13
CA ASN A 237 44.28 11.11 -28.41
C ASN A 237 44.68 9.71 -28.91
N ALA A 238 44.04 9.19 -29.97
CA ALA A 238 44.24 7.84 -30.47
C ALA A 238 45.72 7.47 -30.67
N LYS A 239 46.53 8.40 -31.21
CA LYS A 239 47.96 8.18 -31.51
C LYS A 239 48.89 8.13 -30.29
N ASN A 240 48.47 8.63 -29.13
CA ASN A 240 49.32 8.78 -27.94
C ASN A 240 48.90 7.86 -26.77
N SER A 241 47.92 6.99 -26.99
CA SER A 241 47.26 6.25 -25.93
C SER A 241 47.63 4.76 -25.97
N LYS A 242 47.70 4.11 -24.79
CA LYS A 242 48.09 2.69 -24.69
C LYS A 242 47.12 1.81 -25.50
N PRO A 243 47.59 0.74 -26.15
CA PRO A 243 46.71 -0.24 -26.80
C PRO A 243 45.71 -0.78 -25.78
N VAL A 244 44.47 -0.97 -26.21
CA VAL A 244 43.40 -1.49 -25.34
C VAL A 244 43.29 -2.99 -25.54
N GLU A 245 43.45 -3.76 -24.46
CA GLU A 245 43.47 -5.24 -24.51
C GLU A 245 42.06 -5.87 -24.47
N GLU A 246 40.99 -5.09 -24.32
CA GLU A 246 39.62 -5.62 -24.33
C GLU A 246 39.17 -6.04 -25.75
N ASP A 247 38.53 -7.21 -25.84
CA ASP A 247 37.96 -7.73 -27.09
C ASP A 247 36.71 -6.94 -27.50
N SER A 248 36.74 -6.34 -28.70
CA SER A 248 35.63 -5.57 -29.26
C SER A 248 34.34 -6.37 -29.41
N ASN A 249 34.45 -7.67 -29.71
CA ASN A 249 33.27 -8.52 -29.88
C ASN A 249 32.55 -8.76 -28.55
N SER A 250 33.30 -8.97 -27.46
CA SER A 250 32.76 -9.09 -26.11
C SER A 250 32.00 -7.83 -25.70
N ILE A 251 32.59 -6.65 -25.93
CA ILE A 251 31.96 -5.36 -25.58
C ILE A 251 30.67 -5.15 -26.40
N LEU A 252 30.67 -5.51 -27.69
CA LEU A 252 29.47 -5.40 -28.52
C LEU A 252 28.34 -6.32 -28.03
N GLU A 253 28.65 -7.54 -27.60
CA GLU A 253 27.64 -8.44 -27.02
C GLU A 253 27.09 -7.90 -25.69
N GLU A 254 27.94 -7.34 -24.83
CA GLU A 254 27.50 -6.67 -23.58
C GLU A 254 26.59 -5.47 -23.87
N ILE A 255 26.94 -4.64 -24.86
CA ILE A 255 26.12 -3.51 -25.29
C ILE A 255 24.77 -4.00 -25.84
N LYS A 256 24.74 -5.07 -26.65
CA LYS A 256 23.51 -5.67 -27.16
C LYS A 256 22.63 -6.18 -26.01
N GLN A 257 23.23 -6.87 -25.05
CA GLN A 257 22.50 -7.38 -23.88
C GLN A 257 21.91 -6.24 -23.06
N LEU A 258 22.73 -5.24 -22.69
CA LEU A 258 22.27 -4.05 -21.96
C LEU A 258 21.18 -3.30 -22.73
N SER A 259 21.33 -3.17 -24.05
CA SER A 259 20.33 -2.53 -24.91
C SER A 259 18.99 -3.28 -24.93
N ASN A 260 19.00 -4.60 -24.81
CA ASN A 260 17.77 -5.40 -24.74
C ASN A 260 17.14 -5.38 -23.35
N ASP A 261 17.97 -5.37 -22.29
CA ASP A 261 17.52 -5.38 -20.89
C ASP A 261 16.94 -4.03 -20.45
N LEU A 262 17.36 -2.94 -21.09
CA LEU A 262 16.69 -1.65 -20.98
C LEU A 262 15.28 -1.79 -21.59
N LYS A 263 14.32 -2.20 -20.75
CA LYS A 263 12.88 -2.38 -21.09
C LYS A 263 12.23 -1.19 -21.79
N PHE A 264 12.89 -0.04 -21.84
CA PHE A 264 12.45 1.19 -22.47
C PHE A 264 13.31 1.47 -23.70
N GLN A 265 12.66 1.71 -24.85
CA GLN A 265 13.30 1.84 -26.16
C GLN A 265 14.43 2.88 -26.16
N MET A 266 15.64 2.43 -26.45
CA MET A 266 16.66 3.29 -27.03
C MET A 266 16.17 3.86 -28.37
N PRO A 267 16.61 5.06 -28.77
CA PRO A 267 16.41 5.54 -30.13
C PRO A 267 16.98 4.54 -31.14
N GLU A 268 16.20 4.17 -32.16
CA GLU A 268 16.60 3.12 -33.11
C GLU A 268 17.85 3.44 -33.92
N ASP A 269 18.13 4.73 -34.10
CA ASP A 269 19.35 5.21 -34.73
C ASP A 269 20.60 4.73 -33.98
N ILE A 270 20.52 4.67 -32.65
CA ILE A 270 21.66 4.26 -31.82
C ILE A 270 21.82 2.74 -31.83
N ARG A 271 20.71 1.99 -31.79
CA ARG A 271 20.75 0.52 -31.91
C ARG A 271 21.36 0.09 -33.24
N THR A 272 20.90 0.71 -34.33
CA THR A 272 21.42 0.45 -35.68
C THR A 272 22.90 0.82 -35.81
N ALA A 273 23.34 1.91 -35.18
CA ALA A 273 24.75 2.32 -35.17
C ALA A 273 25.67 1.32 -34.45
N VAL A 274 25.19 0.70 -33.35
CA VAL A 274 25.92 -0.37 -32.65
C VAL A 274 26.01 -1.63 -33.51
N GLU A 275 24.90 -2.04 -34.14
CA GLU A 275 24.84 -3.26 -34.94
C GLU A 275 25.68 -3.20 -36.23
N SER A 276 25.81 -2.00 -36.81
CA SER A 276 26.55 -1.76 -38.05
C SER A 276 28.01 -1.38 -37.84
N PHE A 277 28.49 -1.39 -36.60
CA PHE A 277 29.83 -0.91 -36.26
C PHE A 277 30.94 -1.79 -36.87
N GLN A 278 31.79 -1.19 -37.72
CA GLN A 278 32.98 -1.82 -38.28
C GLN A 278 34.14 -0.82 -38.25
N ALA A 279 35.30 -1.23 -37.72
CA ALA A 279 36.49 -0.39 -37.63
C ALA A 279 37.65 -1.01 -38.42
N ASP A 280 38.40 -0.17 -39.14
CA ASP A 280 39.66 -0.51 -39.80
C ASP A 280 40.81 -0.66 -38.78
N GLU A 281 41.89 -1.35 -39.16
CA GLU A 281 42.99 -1.66 -38.22
C GLU A 281 43.63 -0.41 -37.60
N GLU A 282 43.69 0.72 -38.31
CA GLU A 282 44.26 1.98 -37.81
C GLU A 282 43.36 2.67 -36.77
N SER A 283 42.05 2.44 -36.82
CA SER A 283 41.08 3.08 -35.91
C SER A 283 40.58 2.14 -34.80
N LYS A 284 41.06 0.89 -34.78
CA LYS A 284 40.58 -0.16 -33.88
C LYS A 284 40.65 0.23 -32.40
N ASP A 285 41.73 0.84 -31.96
CA ASP A 285 41.88 1.26 -30.55
C ASP A 285 40.95 2.42 -30.18
N ALA A 286 40.74 3.38 -31.09
CA ALA A 286 39.79 4.47 -30.88
C ALA A 286 38.35 3.96 -30.84
N ALA A 287 38.03 3.03 -31.75
CA ALA A 287 36.77 2.30 -31.80
C ALA A 287 36.46 1.56 -30.49
N VAL A 288 37.42 0.77 -29.98
CA VAL A 288 37.27 0.05 -28.71
C VAL A 288 37.03 1.02 -27.54
N ARG A 289 37.76 2.14 -27.48
CA ARG A 289 37.55 3.17 -26.43
C ARG A 289 36.15 3.79 -26.48
N ILE A 290 35.62 4.03 -27.67
CA ILE A 290 34.25 4.55 -27.86
C ILE A 290 33.24 3.51 -27.36
N LEU A 291 33.41 2.24 -27.72
CA LEU A 291 32.54 1.15 -27.27
C LEU A 291 32.55 1.00 -25.73
N ILE A 292 33.72 1.06 -25.09
CA ILE A 292 33.85 1.03 -23.63
C ILE A 292 33.07 2.20 -23.00
N THR A 293 33.26 3.41 -23.52
CA THR A 293 32.58 4.61 -23.04
C THR A 293 31.07 4.48 -23.16
N TYR A 294 30.60 3.95 -24.29
CA TYR A 294 29.19 3.72 -24.55
C TYR A 294 28.60 2.65 -23.62
N ARG A 295 29.30 1.52 -23.44
CA ARG A 295 28.95 0.48 -22.45
C ARG A 295 28.81 1.06 -21.05
N GLU A 296 29.77 1.85 -20.59
CA GLU A 296 29.73 2.46 -19.25
C GLU A 296 28.52 3.38 -19.07
N ALA A 297 28.17 4.15 -20.10
CA ALA A 297 26.97 4.99 -20.08
C ALA A 297 25.69 4.13 -19.98
N LEU A 298 25.59 3.06 -20.77
CA LEU A 298 24.46 2.13 -20.71
C LEU A 298 24.37 1.40 -19.37
N GLN A 299 25.50 1.00 -18.78
CA GLN A 299 25.53 0.37 -17.47
C GLN A 299 24.96 1.30 -16.40
N LYS A 300 25.38 2.58 -16.39
CA LYS A 300 24.84 3.59 -15.46
C LYS A 300 23.34 3.80 -15.65
N ILE A 301 22.86 3.82 -16.88
CA ILE A 301 21.43 3.93 -17.19
C ILE A 301 20.67 2.70 -16.68
N SER A 302 21.23 1.49 -16.88
CA SER A 302 20.64 0.25 -16.40
C SER A 302 20.54 0.22 -14.86
N ASP A 303 21.60 0.67 -14.18
CA ASP A 303 21.62 0.74 -12.71
C ASP A 303 20.62 1.77 -12.16
N GLU A 304 20.51 2.94 -12.81
CA GLU A 304 19.49 3.94 -12.48
C GLU A 304 18.06 3.44 -12.77
N GLN A 305 17.84 2.72 -13.88
CA GLN A 305 16.53 2.10 -14.16
C GLN A 305 16.14 1.12 -13.05
N LYS A 306 17.05 0.22 -12.65
CA LYS A 306 16.80 -0.72 -11.56
C LYS A 306 16.41 0.03 -10.29
N THR A 307 17.12 1.11 -9.98
CA THR A 307 16.85 1.93 -8.80
C THR A 307 15.49 2.62 -8.85
N TYR A 308 15.14 3.29 -9.97
CA TYR A 308 13.89 4.03 -10.09
C TYR A 308 12.64 3.14 -10.11
N PHE A 309 12.75 1.90 -10.63
CA PHE A 309 11.62 0.98 -10.76
C PHE A 309 11.60 -0.14 -9.69
N GLN A 310 12.60 -0.22 -8.81
CA GLN A 310 12.74 -1.33 -7.84
C GLN A 310 11.49 -1.56 -7.01
N ASN A 311 10.90 -0.49 -6.46
CA ASN A 311 9.76 -0.59 -5.55
C ASN A 311 8.51 -1.10 -6.27
N ILE A 312 8.18 -0.50 -7.43
CA ILE A 312 7.00 -0.91 -8.20
C ILE A 312 7.18 -2.31 -8.80
N GLU A 313 8.37 -2.68 -9.28
CA GLU A 313 8.63 -4.02 -9.79
C GLU A 313 8.56 -5.08 -8.70
N LYS A 314 9.10 -4.80 -7.49
CA LYS A 314 8.99 -5.70 -6.34
C LYS A 314 7.53 -5.95 -5.95
N TYR A 315 6.73 -4.88 -5.92
CA TYR A 315 5.30 -4.94 -5.67
C TYR A 315 4.54 -5.74 -6.73
N LEU A 316 4.73 -5.42 -8.01
CA LEU A 316 4.08 -6.13 -9.12
C LEU A 316 4.50 -7.60 -9.16
N ALA A 317 5.76 -7.92 -8.87
CA ALA A 317 6.22 -9.30 -8.79
C ALA A 317 5.51 -10.09 -7.67
N ALA A 318 5.32 -9.47 -6.51
CA ALA A 318 4.59 -10.08 -5.40
C ALA A 318 3.13 -10.37 -5.79
N VAL A 319 2.43 -9.40 -6.39
CA VAL A 319 1.04 -9.56 -6.84
C VAL A 319 0.94 -10.59 -7.96
N ASN A 320 1.80 -10.52 -8.98
CA ASN A 320 1.82 -11.44 -10.11
C ASN A 320 2.14 -12.88 -9.72
N SER A 321 2.75 -13.13 -8.56
CA SER A 321 2.97 -14.49 -8.06
C SER A 321 1.68 -15.23 -7.70
N PHE A 322 0.56 -14.51 -7.58
CA PHE A 322 -0.77 -15.08 -7.40
C PHE A 322 -1.55 -15.20 -8.71
N LEU A 323 -1.23 -14.42 -9.74
CA LEU A 323 -2.03 -14.37 -10.97
C LEU A 323 -1.60 -15.48 -11.95
N ASP A 324 -2.53 -16.39 -12.27
CA ASP A 324 -2.24 -17.53 -13.15
C ASP A 324 -2.42 -17.19 -14.64
N SER A 325 -3.57 -16.61 -15.02
CA SER A 325 -3.97 -16.43 -16.43
C SER A 325 -3.54 -15.09 -17.05
N LYS A 326 -3.11 -14.15 -16.20
CA LYS A 326 -2.78 -12.77 -16.56
C LYS A 326 -1.67 -12.23 -15.68
N LYS A 327 -1.04 -11.14 -16.11
CA LYS A 327 -0.03 -10.40 -15.34
C LYS A 327 -0.33 -8.91 -15.39
N ILE A 328 -0.09 -8.24 -14.28
CA ILE A 328 -0.05 -6.78 -14.21
C ILE A 328 1.35 -6.35 -14.64
N GLU A 329 1.42 -5.54 -15.70
CA GLU A 329 2.67 -5.07 -16.29
C GLU A 329 2.57 -3.59 -16.63
N ILE A 330 3.73 -2.94 -16.78
CA ILE A 330 3.82 -1.57 -17.26
C ILE A 330 3.70 -1.60 -18.79
N ILE A 331 2.61 -1.05 -19.33
CA ILE A 331 2.38 -0.94 -20.77
C ILE A 331 2.99 0.35 -21.28
N LEU A 332 3.92 0.22 -22.22
CA LEU A 332 4.60 1.34 -22.86
C LEU A 332 3.79 1.82 -24.07
N LYS A 333 3.06 2.93 -23.89
CA LYS A 333 2.46 3.71 -25.00
C LYS A 333 3.08 5.11 -25.00
N LYS A 334 2.31 6.16 -25.34
CA LYS A 334 2.75 7.56 -25.22
C LYS A 334 3.08 7.96 -23.78
N LEU A 335 2.34 7.39 -22.83
CA LEU A 335 2.58 7.50 -21.40
C LEU A 335 2.60 6.08 -20.83
N PRO A 336 3.59 5.72 -19.99
CA PRO A 336 3.63 4.42 -19.34
C PRO A 336 2.53 4.34 -18.28
N ILE A 337 1.76 3.25 -18.32
CA ILE A 337 0.65 3.00 -17.40
C ILE A 337 0.65 1.53 -16.98
N LEU A 338 0.04 1.23 -15.85
CA LEU A 338 -0.31 -0.14 -15.50
C LEU A 338 -1.36 -0.68 -16.47
N GLY A 339 -1.25 -1.97 -16.75
CA GLY A 339 -2.29 -2.71 -17.44
C GLY A 339 -2.10 -4.21 -17.30
N ILE A 340 -2.97 -4.94 -18.00
CA ILE A 340 -3.04 -6.38 -17.94
C ILE A 340 -2.53 -7.00 -19.23
N ASN A 341 -1.58 -7.92 -19.10
CA ASN A 341 -1.14 -8.81 -20.15
C ASN A 341 -1.74 -10.21 -19.95
N PHE A 342 -2.36 -10.78 -20.97
CA PHE A 342 -2.99 -12.09 -20.89
C PHE A 342 -2.10 -13.17 -21.52
N GLN A 343 -1.97 -14.31 -20.85
CA GLN A 343 -1.13 -15.41 -21.36
C GLN A 343 -1.72 -16.10 -22.60
N ASN A 344 -2.98 -15.84 -22.93
CA ASN A 344 -3.69 -16.38 -24.09
C ASN A 344 -3.39 -15.63 -25.41
N GLY A 345 -2.45 -14.66 -25.41
CA GLY A 345 -2.07 -13.89 -26.59
C GLY A 345 -3.04 -12.77 -26.96
N MET A 346 -4.02 -12.44 -26.11
CA MET A 346 -4.82 -11.23 -26.29
C MET A 346 -3.97 -9.97 -26.16
N ALA A 347 -4.36 -8.91 -26.88
CA ALA A 347 -3.72 -7.62 -26.76
C ALA A 347 -3.80 -7.11 -25.30
N PRO A 348 -2.73 -6.47 -24.78
CA PRO A 348 -2.71 -6.01 -23.41
C PRO A 348 -3.75 -4.90 -23.19
N LEU A 349 -4.48 -4.99 -22.09
CA LEU A 349 -5.52 -4.03 -21.72
C LEU A 349 -4.93 -2.91 -20.84
N PRO A 350 -5.16 -1.63 -21.17
CA PRO A 350 -4.77 -0.54 -20.29
C PRO A 350 -5.65 -0.50 -19.04
N GLY A 351 -5.03 -0.24 -17.89
CA GLY A 351 -5.68 -0.21 -16.58
C GLY A 351 -5.93 -1.60 -15.99
N ILE A 352 -6.17 -1.65 -14.68
CA ILE A 352 -6.31 -2.89 -13.91
C ILE A 352 -7.66 -3.02 -13.20
N SER A 353 -8.30 -1.89 -12.87
CA SER A 353 -9.53 -1.82 -12.06
C SER A 353 -10.69 -2.71 -12.54
N GLN A 354 -10.89 -2.87 -13.85
CA GLN A 354 -11.99 -3.67 -14.41
C GLN A 354 -11.60 -5.11 -14.74
N ALA A 355 -10.30 -5.42 -14.80
CA ALA A 355 -9.80 -6.70 -15.31
C ALA A 355 -9.46 -7.71 -14.21
N LEU A 356 -9.41 -7.28 -12.94
CA LEU A 356 -9.17 -8.13 -11.79
C LEU A 356 -10.47 -8.69 -11.20
N SER A 357 -10.47 -9.96 -10.82
CA SER A 357 -11.52 -10.59 -10.01
C SER A 357 -11.48 -10.09 -8.56
N SER A 358 -12.53 -10.32 -7.78
CA SER A 358 -12.60 -9.85 -6.38
C SER A 358 -11.43 -10.37 -5.52
N GLY A 359 -11.05 -11.65 -5.64
CA GLY A 359 -9.90 -12.20 -4.90
C GLY A 359 -8.57 -11.55 -5.30
N GLU A 360 -8.38 -11.25 -6.59
CA GLU A 360 -7.16 -10.60 -7.09
C GLU A 360 -7.07 -9.14 -6.64
N ARG A 361 -8.19 -8.42 -6.60
CA ARG A 361 -8.26 -7.06 -6.05
C ARG A 361 -7.84 -7.03 -4.59
N GLN A 362 -8.27 -8.01 -3.80
CA GLN A 362 -7.90 -8.10 -2.39
C GLN A 362 -6.39 -8.38 -2.21
N ILE A 363 -5.80 -9.24 -3.03
CA ILE A 363 -4.35 -9.48 -2.98
C ILE A 363 -3.59 -8.21 -3.35
N LEU A 364 -4.01 -7.53 -4.42
CA LEU A 364 -3.44 -6.26 -4.84
C LEU A 364 -3.45 -5.24 -3.68
N THR A 365 -4.61 -5.03 -3.03
CA THR A 365 -4.76 -4.04 -1.96
C THR A 365 -4.00 -4.40 -0.69
N MET A 366 -4.02 -5.68 -0.28
CA MET A 366 -3.27 -6.14 0.90
C MET A 366 -1.76 -6.07 0.70
N ILE A 367 -1.25 -6.53 -0.45
CA ILE A 367 0.18 -6.46 -0.78
C ILE A 367 0.61 -4.99 -0.86
N TYR A 368 -0.21 -4.11 -1.44
CA TYR A 368 0.07 -2.68 -1.51
C TYR A 368 0.20 -2.03 -0.12
N ALA A 369 -0.72 -2.35 0.79
CA ALA A 369 -0.63 -1.87 2.17
C ALA A 369 0.60 -2.39 2.91
N ALA A 370 0.99 -3.64 2.66
CA ALA A 370 2.22 -4.19 3.22
C ALA A 370 3.47 -3.53 2.63
N SER A 371 3.53 -3.27 1.32
CA SER A 371 4.75 -2.82 0.65
C SER A 371 4.91 -1.29 0.51
N GLN A 372 3.88 -0.58 0.02
CA GLN A 372 4.01 0.80 -0.46
C GLN A 372 3.53 1.86 0.54
N MET A 373 2.69 1.50 1.50
CA MET A 373 2.16 2.49 2.46
C MET A 373 3.22 2.82 3.53
N SER A 374 4.14 3.73 3.20
CA SER A 374 5.30 4.10 4.04
C SER A 374 4.94 4.78 5.36
N GLU A 375 3.76 5.39 5.44
CA GLU A 375 3.27 6.07 6.65
C GLU A 375 2.54 5.13 7.63
N GLN A 376 2.23 3.89 7.22
CA GLN A 376 1.48 2.94 8.02
C GLN A 376 2.42 1.92 8.66
N GLU A 377 2.58 1.99 9.98
CA GLU A 377 3.46 1.08 10.74
C GLU A 377 2.76 -0.23 11.13
N ILE A 378 1.43 -0.25 11.19
CA ILE A 378 0.63 -1.39 11.61
C ILE A 378 -0.51 -1.64 10.62
N VAL A 379 -0.67 -2.89 10.18
CA VAL A 379 -1.74 -3.33 9.26
C VAL A 379 -2.56 -4.44 9.92
N LEU A 380 -3.87 -4.23 10.00
CA LEU A 380 -4.83 -5.15 10.61
C LEU A 380 -5.67 -5.79 9.53
N ILE A 381 -5.76 -7.13 9.51
CA ILE A 381 -6.48 -7.86 8.47
C ILE A 381 -7.46 -8.84 9.13
N ASP A 382 -8.76 -8.66 8.87
CA ASP A 382 -9.79 -9.59 9.32
C ASP A 382 -10.15 -10.56 8.19
N GLU A 383 -10.01 -11.86 8.47
CA GLU A 383 -10.30 -12.97 7.55
C GLU A 383 -9.61 -12.78 6.17
N PRO A 384 -8.27 -12.77 6.12
CA PRO A 384 -7.50 -12.57 4.89
C PRO A 384 -7.87 -13.59 3.80
N GLU A 385 -8.31 -14.79 4.16
CA GLU A 385 -8.66 -15.89 3.25
C GLU A 385 -9.98 -15.70 2.47
N ILE A 386 -10.85 -14.77 2.88
CA ILE A 386 -12.18 -14.62 2.27
C ILE A 386 -12.02 -14.36 0.76
N SER A 387 -12.69 -15.17 -0.07
CA SER A 387 -12.63 -15.09 -1.54
C SER A 387 -11.32 -15.57 -2.20
N LEU A 388 -10.40 -16.22 -1.46
CA LEU A 388 -9.15 -16.74 -2.01
C LEU A 388 -9.16 -18.28 -2.11
N HIS A 389 -8.53 -18.82 -3.16
CA HIS A 389 -8.30 -20.27 -3.29
C HIS A 389 -7.26 -20.77 -2.26
N VAL A 390 -7.31 -22.05 -1.91
CA VAL A 390 -6.48 -22.66 -0.84
C VAL A 390 -4.97 -22.42 -1.06
N ASP A 391 -4.49 -22.51 -2.30
CA ASP A 391 -3.07 -22.30 -2.61
C ASP A 391 -2.63 -20.84 -2.35
N TRP A 392 -3.53 -19.88 -2.57
CA TRP A 392 -3.28 -18.48 -2.30
C TRP A 392 -3.31 -18.21 -0.80
N GLN A 393 -4.21 -18.85 -0.05
CA GLN A 393 -4.28 -18.73 1.40
C GLN A 393 -2.96 -19.11 2.07
N ARG A 394 -2.32 -20.20 1.62
CA ARG A 394 -1.02 -20.67 2.15
C ARG A 394 0.11 -19.68 1.91
N LYS A 395 0.15 -19.08 0.72
CA LYS A 395 1.24 -18.17 0.31
C LYS A 395 1.03 -16.73 0.77
N LEU A 396 -0.18 -16.37 1.18
CA LEU A 396 -0.57 -14.98 1.37
C LEU A 396 0.28 -14.28 2.44
N LEU A 397 0.30 -14.85 3.66
CA LEU A 397 1.06 -14.25 4.75
C LEU A 397 2.56 -14.25 4.46
N GLU A 398 3.07 -15.25 3.75
CA GLU A 398 4.47 -15.29 3.31
C GLU A 398 4.84 -14.16 2.37
N LYS A 399 4.02 -13.93 1.34
CA LYS A 399 4.28 -12.86 0.39
C LYS A 399 4.12 -11.51 1.04
N ILE A 400 3.12 -11.34 1.89
CA ILE A 400 2.93 -10.12 2.67
C ILE A 400 4.16 -9.89 3.59
N SER A 401 4.63 -10.89 4.32
CA SER A 401 5.81 -10.83 5.21
C SER A 401 7.07 -10.41 4.47
N GLN A 402 7.31 -10.96 3.27
CA GLN A 402 8.45 -10.56 2.42
C GLN A 402 8.40 -9.09 1.95
N GLN A 403 7.23 -8.46 2.00
CA GLN A 403 7.04 -7.05 1.64
C GLN A 403 7.10 -6.11 2.85
N LEU A 404 7.01 -6.62 4.08
CA LEU A 404 6.62 -5.83 5.24
C LEU A 404 7.62 -4.79 5.72
N GLY A 405 8.90 -4.90 5.33
CA GLY A 405 9.94 -4.00 5.82
C GLY A 405 9.97 -3.99 7.35
N ASN A 406 9.55 -2.87 7.95
CA ASN A 406 9.55 -2.65 9.40
C ASN A 406 8.14 -2.68 10.03
N LYS A 407 7.09 -3.01 9.28
CA LYS A 407 5.70 -2.92 9.76
C LYS A 407 5.29 -4.14 10.57
N GLN A 408 4.29 -3.96 11.42
CA GLN A 408 3.61 -5.04 12.13
C GLN A 408 2.30 -5.41 11.42
N ILE A 409 2.04 -6.71 11.28
CA ILE A 409 0.74 -7.23 10.83
C ILE A 409 0.09 -7.98 11.96
N ILE A 410 -1.21 -7.75 12.10
CA ILE A 410 -2.08 -8.56 12.95
C ILE A 410 -3.23 -9.06 12.07
N ALA A 411 -3.21 -10.35 11.76
CA ALA A 411 -4.22 -11.00 10.93
C ALA A 411 -5.09 -11.93 11.79
N CYS A 412 -6.41 -11.74 11.76
CA CYS A 412 -7.37 -12.65 12.38
C CYS A 412 -7.87 -13.66 11.36
N THR A 413 -7.88 -14.94 11.71
CA THR A 413 -8.38 -16.00 10.82
C THR A 413 -9.04 -17.14 11.59
N HIS A 414 -9.97 -17.83 10.93
CA HIS A 414 -10.50 -19.13 11.38
C HIS A 414 -9.95 -20.29 10.55
N SER A 415 -9.21 -20.00 9.48
CA SER A 415 -8.59 -20.99 8.61
C SER A 415 -7.24 -21.44 9.16
N PRO A 416 -7.07 -22.72 9.55
CA PRO A 416 -5.77 -23.23 9.98
C PRO A 416 -4.74 -23.23 8.84
N VAL A 417 -5.19 -23.09 7.59
CA VAL A 417 -4.34 -23.09 6.40
C VAL A 417 -3.57 -21.78 6.25
N VAL A 418 -4.11 -20.66 6.75
CA VAL A 418 -3.49 -19.33 6.64
C VAL A 418 -2.22 -19.22 7.48
N GLY A 419 -2.19 -19.87 8.65
CA GLY A 419 -1.04 -19.87 9.57
C GLY A 419 -0.18 -21.14 9.52
N ALA A 420 -0.45 -22.09 8.61
CA ALA A 420 0.18 -23.41 8.64
C ALA A 420 1.71 -23.37 8.53
N ASP A 421 2.27 -22.40 7.80
CA ASP A 421 3.71 -22.21 7.62
C ASP A 421 4.30 -21.19 8.63
N TYR A 422 3.49 -20.72 9.59
CA TYR A 422 3.77 -19.63 10.54
C TYR A 422 3.55 -20.04 12.00
N GLU A 423 3.92 -21.27 12.38
CA GLU A 423 3.66 -21.83 13.72
C GLU A 423 4.16 -20.93 14.86
N ASP A 424 5.34 -20.30 14.72
CA ASP A 424 5.92 -19.40 15.73
C ASP A 424 5.23 -18.03 15.82
N GLU A 425 4.41 -17.66 14.81
CA GLU A 425 3.69 -16.38 14.76
C GLU A 425 2.18 -16.55 15.05
N ILE A 426 1.72 -17.79 15.26
CA ILE A 426 0.33 -18.07 15.63
C ILE A 426 0.10 -17.75 17.12
N ILE A 427 -0.87 -16.86 17.35
CA ILE A 427 -1.39 -16.54 18.67
C ILE A 427 -2.80 -17.12 18.76
N ILE A 428 -3.01 -18.05 19.69
CA ILE A 428 -4.33 -18.63 19.92
C ILE A 428 -5.18 -17.64 20.74
N LEU A 429 -6.26 -17.15 20.15
CA LEU A 429 -7.21 -16.29 20.83
C LEU A 429 -8.26 -17.12 21.57
N GLU A 430 -8.06 -17.31 22.87
CA GLU A 430 -9.04 -17.89 23.78
C GLU A 430 -9.42 -16.87 24.87
N PRO A 431 -10.48 -16.07 24.65
CA PRO A 431 -10.92 -15.12 25.65
C PRO A 431 -11.38 -15.84 26.91
N GLN A 432 -10.96 -15.33 28.06
CA GLN A 432 -11.39 -15.84 29.36
C GLN A 432 -12.81 -15.31 29.65
N ILE A 433 -13.63 -16.11 30.33
CA ILE A 433 -14.96 -15.65 30.76
C ILE A 433 -14.75 -14.64 31.88
N THR A 434 -15.28 -13.42 31.71
CA THR A 434 -15.22 -12.38 32.74
C THR A 434 -15.88 -12.92 34.02
N GLN A 435 -15.10 -12.99 35.10
CA GLN A 435 -15.64 -13.34 36.40
C GLN A 435 -16.23 -12.08 37.03
N ASN A 436 -17.57 -11.98 37.03
CA ASN A 436 -18.27 -10.92 37.77
C ASN A 436 -18.03 -11.15 39.27
N SER A 437 -17.16 -10.35 39.87
CA SER A 437 -16.99 -10.25 41.33
C SER A 437 -17.92 -9.21 41.93
#